data_AF-G7E877-F1
#
_entry.id   AF-G7E877-F1
#
_cell.length_a   1.000
_cell.length_b   1.000
_cell.length_c   1.000
_cell.angle_alpha   90.00
_cell.angle_beta   90.00
_cell.angle_gamma   90.00
#
_symmetry.space_group_name_H-M   'P 1'
#
loop_
_entity.id
_entity.type
_entity.pdbx_description
1 polymer ?
#
loop_
_entity_poly.entity_id
_entity_poly.type
_entity_poly.pdbx_seq_one_letter_code
_entity_poly.pdbx_strand_id
1 'polypeptide(L)'
;MAGVTSSGERITSAAALFAPQAPALPTGPIPSTTPSSASKVFSSQFTTASGSLATVSIDTFAEQIADLLDALSRTLPANDRLSFGEQLNTQASEAGEDEVMQAEVLTGALKEMTHRGLAGQVDAADLEGFTTLVIMLVNRHYKPVSQEYVSALDSLANVILGAGATAGTGRYTSLTALFNALPASFPATARLEHITRLIELAASSSAAASSSADLEIVLPAIALLPTWLREWQLLDSAEALAAVTKIVGYLSAPALSHRYESEAQSLIYSYLALVPDSSTLDASQLAEQLVVLSLGLPNFYDIEKLTGLARVNKLQSSRPDLVGLLETLLAGTVKALVSLLDTSKGAALLSSHKLDKASLIKKGRLMILADLCSARIGQTLGYDQLEAALSLEADGSAPSDLDSDERAMLTETWVIETIRSGLLNARIHQPTLTISIVRASSRIFGASHWKALEEHLSSWRTQLDNVISVVDQAAGGSKTLNRPAPSLQTDDLEDESLIPENPAAAIAVS
;
A
#
# COMPACT_ATOMS: atom_id res chain seq x y z
N MET A 1 9.76 40.10 1.87
CA MET A 1 8.76 39.76 2.91
C MET A 1 7.57 39.15 2.20
N ALA A 2 7.47 37.82 2.18
CA ALA A 2 6.62 37.01 3.07
C ALA A 2 5.11 37.22 2.75
N GLY A 3 4.28 36.21 2.47
CA GLY A 3 4.46 34.77 2.57
C GLY A 3 3.27 34.02 1.94
N VAL A 4 3.46 32.70 1.83
CA VAL A 4 2.61 31.65 1.25
C VAL A 4 1.94 30.87 2.38
N THR A 5 0.71 30.37 2.18
CA THR A 5 0.17 29.08 2.71
C THR A 5 -1.09 28.73 1.88
N SER A 6 -1.06 27.76 0.96
CA SER A 6 -1.14 26.28 1.08
C SER A 6 -2.58 25.75 0.99
N SER A 7 -2.92 25.23 -0.18
CA SER A 7 -4.11 24.41 -0.45
C SER A 7 -3.81 22.95 -0.10
N GLY A 8 -4.53 22.41 0.88
CA GLY A 8 -4.51 21.00 1.26
C GLY A 8 -5.55 20.19 0.49
N GLU A 9 -5.12 19.03 0.02
CA GLU A 9 -5.75 18.13 -0.94
C GLU A 9 -6.99 17.39 -0.41
N ARG A 10 -7.90 17.09 -1.34
CA ARG A 10 -9.01 16.16 -1.19
C ARG A 10 -8.48 14.71 -1.31
N ILE A 11 -8.18 14.07 -0.18
CA ILE A 11 -7.94 12.61 -0.09
C ILE A 11 -8.78 12.07 1.06
N THR A 12 -10.10 11.97 0.91
CA THR A 12 -10.97 11.43 1.97
C THR A 12 -12.08 10.48 1.49
N SER A 13 -12.24 10.22 0.19
CA SER A 13 -13.42 9.49 -0.30
C SER A 13 -13.25 7.99 -0.53
N ALA A 14 -12.03 7.46 -0.70
CA ALA A 14 -11.81 6.04 -1.05
C ALA A 14 -11.60 5.11 0.17
N ALA A 15 -11.05 5.62 1.27
CA ALA A 15 -10.80 4.81 2.47
C ALA A 15 -12.08 4.36 3.21
N ALA A 16 -13.21 5.03 2.96
CA ALA A 16 -14.49 4.69 3.57
C ALA A 16 -15.12 3.41 3.00
N LEU A 17 -14.69 2.96 1.80
CA LEU A 17 -15.25 1.77 1.14
C LEU A 17 -14.77 0.44 1.73
N PHE A 18 -13.73 0.41 2.56
CA PHE A 18 -13.08 -0.83 3.02
C PHE A 18 -12.93 -0.93 4.56
N ALA A 19 -13.63 -0.12 5.35
CA ALA A 19 -13.56 -0.19 6.81
C ALA A 19 -14.62 -1.17 7.38
N PRO A 20 -14.24 -2.11 8.26
CA PRO A 20 -15.21 -2.94 8.97
C PRO A 20 -15.91 -2.12 10.06
N GLN A 21 -17.21 -1.83 9.90
CA GLN A 21 -18.00 -1.25 10.99
C GLN A 21 -18.43 -2.35 11.96
N ALA A 22 -17.86 -2.34 13.16
CA ALA A 22 -18.37 -3.12 14.29
C ALA A 22 -19.63 -2.42 14.87
N PRO A 23 -20.73 -3.13 15.16
CA PRO A 23 -21.89 -2.51 15.78
C PRO A 23 -21.60 -2.23 17.27
N ALA A 24 -21.78 -0.97 17.68
CA ALA A 24 -21.69 -0.55 19.07
C ALA A 24 -22.85 -1.13 19.91
N LEU A 25 -22.53 -1.86 20.97
CA LEU A 25 -23.48 -2.35 21.97
C LEU A 25 -23.89 -1.20 22.92
N PRO A 26 -25.19 -0.91 23.12
CA PRO A 26 -25.62 0.05 24.13
C PRO A 26 -25.64 -0.60 25.52
N THR A 27 -25.01 0.07 26.48
CA THR A 27 -25.00 -0.24 27.92
C THR A 27 -26.12 0.53 28.62
N GLY A 28 -27.02 -0.16 29.34
CA GLY A 28 -28.08 0.44 30.16
C GLY A 28 -29.08 -0.59 30.71
N PRO A 29 -29.67 -0.39 31.92
CA PRO A 29 -30.18 -1.48 32.75
C PRO A 29 -31.60 -1.95 32.38
N ILE A 30 -31.83 -3.25 32.60
CA ILE A 30 -33.07 -3.98 32.33
C ILE A 30 -34.13 -3.69 33.41
N PRO A 31 -35.40 -3.43 33.05
CA PRO A 31 -36.52 -3.79 33.89
C PRO A 31 -37.34 -4.94 33.27
N SER A 32 -37.62 -5.92 34.11
CA SER A 32 -38.43 -7.12 33.90
C SER A 32 -39.88 -6.80 33.55
N THR A 33 -40.44 -7.47 32.53
CA THR A 33 -41.80 -8.07 32.53
C THR A 33 -42.02 -8.86 31.22
N THR A 34 -42.51 -10.09 31.34
CA THR A 34 -43.04 -10.94 30.26
C THR A 34 -44.57 -11.09 30.44
N PRO A 35 -45.31 -11.72 29.52
CA PRO A 35 -45.31 -11.58 28.06
C PRO A 35 -46.77 -11.42 27.53
N SER A 36 -47.00 -10.71 26.42
CA SER A 36 -48.13 -10.93 25.48
C SER A 36 -48.34 -9.73 24.54
N SER A 37 -48.49 -10.03 23.25
CA SER A 37 -49.09 -9.18 22.20
C SER A 37 -48.45 -7.82 21.94
N ALA A 38 -47.51 -7.80 20.99
CA ALA A 38 -47.49 -6.81 19.91
C ALA A 38 -46.47 -7.22 18.85
N SER A 39 -46.98 -7.66 17.68
CA SER A 39 -46.22 -7.62 16.43
C SER A 39 -45.72 -6.18 16.22
N LYS A 40 -44.41 -5.97 16.21
CA LYS A 40 -43.77 -4.70 15.86
C LYS A 40 -42.48 -4.96 15.08
N VAL A 41 -42.66 -5.02 13.76
CA VAL A 41 -41.93 -4.26 12.72
C VAL A 41 -40.45 -3.97 13.01
N PHE A 42 -39.56 -4.69 12.34
CA PHE A 42 -38.18 -4.28 12.09
C PHE A 42 -37.95 -4.19 10.57
N SER A 43 -38.18 -3.02 9.98
CA SER A 43 -37.75 -2.74 8.61
C SER A 43 -36.27 -2.34 8.64
N SER A 44 -35.35 -3.20 8.18
CA SER A 44 -33.97 -2.80 7.93
C SER A 44 -33.87 -2.19 6.53
N GLN A 45 -33.75 -0.87 6.47
CA GLN A 45 -33.53 -0.14 5.21
C GLN A 45 -32.03 -0.13 4.92
N PHE A 46 -31.63 -0.54 3.71
CA PHE A 46 -30.28 -0.34 3.21
C PHE A 46 -30.32 0.51 1.95
N THR A 47 -29.49 1.55 1.92
CA THR A 47 -29.31 2.42 0.76
C THR A 47 -28.10 1.90 -0.02
N THR A 48 -28.31 1.50 -1.27
CA THR A 48 -27.21 1.17 -2.18
C THR A 48 -26.46 2.44 -2.60
N ALA A 49 -25.23 2.29 -3.09
CA ALA A 49 -24.43 3.42 -3.56
C ALA A 49 -25.08 4.18 -4.74
N SER A 50 -26.00 3.53 -5.46
CA SER A 50 -26.83 4.13 -6.53
C SER A 50 -28.13 4.79 -6.04
N GLY A 51 -28.39 4.84 -4.73
CA GLY A 51 -29.62 5.41 -4.17
C GLY A 51 -30.87 4.53 -4.36
N SER A 52 -30.71 3.26 -4.73
CA SER A 52 -31.82 2.30 -4.75
C SER A 52 -32.07 1.81 -3.32
N LEU A 53 -33.30 1.98 -2.85
CA LEU A 53 -33.76 1.55 -1.55
C LEU A 53 -34.29 0.11 -1.68
N ALA A 54 -33.46 -0.88 -1.37
CA ALA A 54 -33.94 -2.26 -1.25
C ALA A 54 -34.63 -2.39 0.12
N THR A 55 -35.96 -2.24 0.15
CA THR A 55 -36.77 -2.60 1.32
C THR A 55 -37.15 -4.06 1.21
N VAL A 56 -36.49 -4.92 2.00
CA VAL A 56 -36.99 -6.28 2.22
C VAL A 56 -37.99 -6.18 3.37
N SER A 57 -39.27 -6.33 3.06
CA SER A 57 -40.29 -6.57 4.07
C SER A 57 -39.99 -7.92 4.72
N ILE A 58 -40.15 -7.99 6.05
CA ILE A 58 -40.05 -9.26 6.77
C ILE A 58 -41.29 -10.06 6.41
N ASP A 59 -41.21 -10.79 5.31
CA ASP A 59 -42.21 -11.74 4.92
C ASP A 59 -41.60 -13.14 4.81
N THR A 60 -42.47 -14.14 4.71
CA THR A 60 -42.16 -15.58 4.82
C THR A 60 -41.03 -16.01 3.88
N PHE A 61 -40.35 -17.14 4.18
CA PHE A 61 -39.28 -17.65 3.31
C PHE A 61 -39.73 -17.83 1.85
N ALA A 62 -40.99 -18.19 1.64
CA ALA A 62 -41.59 -18.28 0.31
C ALA A 62 -41.65 -16.92 -0.41
N GLU A 63 -41.95 -15.82 0.29
CA GLU A 63 -41.97 -14.47 -0.28
C GLU A 63 -40.56 -13.95 -0.58
N GLN A 64 -39.58 -14.29 0.27
CA GLN A 64 -38.17 -13.97 0.02
C GLN A 64 -37.61 -14.71 -1.21
N ILE A 65 -37.99 -15.97 -1.40
CA ILE A 65 -37.66 -16.73 -2.61
C ILE A 65 -38.42 -16.20 -3.82
N ALA A 66 -39.67 -15.75 -3.65
CA ALA A 66 -40.42 -15.09 -4.73
C ALA A 66 -39.78 -13.76 -5.16
N ASP A 67 -39.26 -12.95 -4.23
CA ASP A 67 -38.52 -11.73 -4.53
C ASP A 67 -37.17 -12.03 -5.21
N LEU A 68 -36.47 -13.07 -4.77
CA LEU A 68 -35.27 -13.57 -5.43
C LEU A 68 -35.58 -14.06 -6.86
N LEU A 69 -36.71 -14.75 -7.05
CA LEU A 69 -37.21 -15.18 -8.35
C LEU A 69 -37.64 -13.99 -9.22
N ASP A 70 -38.21 -12.92 -8.67
CA ASP A 70 -38.53 -11.70 -9.41
C ASP A 70 -37.25 -10.98 -9.86
N ALA A 71 -36.27 -10.83 -8.95
CA ALA A 71 -34.95 -10.29 -9.28
C ALA A 71 -34.23 -11.16 -10.33
N LEU A 72 -34.43 -12.49 -10.29
CA LEU A 72 -33.89 -13.42 -11.28
C LEU A 72 -34.62 -13.41 -12.61
N SER A 73 -35.93 -13.15 -12.60
CA SER A 73 -36.75 -13.07 -13.81
C SER A 73 -36.27 -11.94 -14.74
N ARG A 74 -35.70 -10.89 -14.14
CA ARG A 74 -35.09 -9.75 -14.84
C ARG A 74 -33.71 -10.09 -15.42
N THR A 75 -33.06 -11.16 -14.97
CA THR A 75 -31.67 -11.48 -15.30
C THR A 75 -31.47 -12.77 -16.12
N LEU A 76 -32.41 -13.72 -16.10
CA LEU A 76 -32.37 -14.97 -16.92
C LEU A 76 -33.16 -14.88 -18.24
N PRO A 77 -32.90 -15.72 -19.27
CA PRO A 77 -33.68 -15.80 -20.52
C PRO A 77 -35.05 -16.47 -20.35
N ALA A 78 -36.07 -16.03 -21.11
CA ALA A 78 -37.50 -16.35 -20.91
C ALA A 78 -37.91 -17.83 -20.81
N ASN A 79 -37.24 -18.74 -21.55
CA ASN A 79 -37.64 -20.15 -21.62
C ASN A 79 -37.25 -20.97 -20.39
N ASP A 80 -36.22 -20.54 -19.65
CA ASP A 80 -35.73 -21.22 -18.45
C ASP A 80 -36.41 -20.72 -17.17
N ARG A 81 -37.19 -19.63 -17.26
CA ARG A 81 -37.82 -18.93 -16.13
C ARG A 81 -38.96 -19.71 -15.49
N LEU A 82 -39.81 -20.32 -16.31
CA LEU A 82 -41.07 -20.93 -15.83
C LEU A 82 -40.82 -22.25 -15.10
N SER A 83 -40.01 -23.15 -15.69
CA SER A 83 -39.74 -24.46 -15.11
C SER A 83 -38.88 -24.37 -13.83
N PHE A 84 -37.92 -23.45 -13.79
CA PHE A 84 -37.07 -23.22 -12.62
C PHE A 84 -37.81 -22.49 -11.50
N GLY A 85 -38.57 -21.44 -11.84
CA GLY A 85 -39.37 -20.68 -10.86
C GLY A 85 -40.47 -21.52 -10.20
N GLU A 86 -41.18 -22.35 -10.96
CA GLU A 86 -42.18 -23.26 -10.40
C GLU A 86 -41.57 -24.32 -9.48
N GLN A 87 -40.41 -24.88 -9.84
CA GLN A 87 -39.69 -25.85 -9.01
C GLN A 87 -39.20 -25.24 -7.68
N LEU A 88 -38.57 -24.07 -7.73
CA LEU A 88 -38.10 -23.37 -6.53
C LEU A 88 -39.22 -22.91 -5.61
N ASN A 89 -40.33 -22.43 -6.18
CA ASN A 89 -41.47 -21.99 -5.38
C ASN A 89 -42.18 -23.17 -4.70
N THR A 90 -42.22 -24.34 -5.37
CA THR A 90 -42.74 -25.58 -4.77
C THR A 90 -41.84 -26.02 -3.61
N GLN A 91 -40.53 -26.05 -3.82
CA GLN A 91 -39.55 -26.42 -2.79
C GLN A 91 -39.53 -25.43 -1.61
N ALA A 92 -39.69 -24.13 -1.87
CA ALA A 92 -39.77 -23.10 -0.82
C ALA A 92 -41.07 -23.21 0.00
N SER A 93 -42.19 -23.56 -0.63
CA SER A 93 -43.46 -23.83 0.07
C SER A 93 -43.41 -25.12 0.87
N GLU A 94 -42.67 -26.14 0.41
CA GLU A 94 -42.47 -27.40 1.13
C GLU A 94 -41.52 -27.25 2.33
N ALA A 95 -40.51 -26.37 2.22
CA ALA A 95 -39.56 -26.10 3.30
C ALA A 95 -40.17 -25.37 4.51
N GLY A 96 -41.28 -24.64 4.34
CA GLY A 96 -42.02 -24.03 5.46
C GLY A 96 -41.14 -23.18 6.40
N GLU A 97 -41.14 -23.49 7.69
CA GLU A 97 -40.28 -22.88 8.73
C GLU A 97 -39.02 -23.72 9.06
N ASP A 98 -38.79 -24.85 8.37
CA ASP A 98 -37.66 -25.73 8.66
C ASP A 98 -36.34 -25.13 8.15
N GLU A 99 -35.53 -24.58 9.06
CA GLU A 99 -34.27 -23.89 8.76
C GLU A 99 -33.30 -24.72 7.89
N VAL A 100 -33.29 -26.05 8.06
CA VAL A 100 -32.42 -26.96 7.30
C VAL A 100 -32.90 -27.12 5.85
N MET A 101 -34.20 -27.29 5.64
CA MET A 101 -34.76 -27.38 4.29
C MET A 101 -34.65 -26.04 3.56
N GLN A 102 -34.85 -24.92 4.25
CA GLN A 102 -34.65 -23.59 3.69
C GLN A 102 -33.21 -23.38 3.19
N ALA A 103 -32.21 -23.84 3.95
CA ALA A 103 -30.81 -23.83 3.55
C ALA A 103 -30.57 -24.74 2.32
N GLU A 104 -31.08 -25.97 2.30
CA GLU A 104 -30.93 -26.86 1.15
C GLU A 104 -31.53 -26.27 -0.15
N VAL A 105 -32.71 -25.66 -0.06
CA VAL A 105 -33.38 -24.97 -1.18
C VAL A 105 -32.53 -23.80 -1.68
N LEU A 106 -31.99 -22.98 -0.77
CA LEU A 106 -31.14 -21.84 -1.12
C LEU A 106 -29.80 -22.28 -1.75
N THR A 107 -29.18 -23.36 -1.24
CA THR A 107 -27.97 -23.96 -1.85
C THR A 107 -28.27 -24.53 -3.24
N GLY A 108 -29.40 -25.21 -3.40
CA GLY A 108 -29.86 -25.73 -4.68
C GLY A 108 -30.09 -24.63 -5.71
N ALA A 109 -30.75 -23.54 -5.30
CA ALA A 109 -30.97 -22.35 -6.12
C ALA A 109 -29.65 -21.76 -6.64
N LEU A 110 -28.69 -21.49 -5.75
CA LEU A 110 -27.40 -20.89 -6.10
C LEU A 110 -26.55 -21.78 -7.02
N LYS A 111 -26.57 -23.10 -6.82
CA LYS A 111 -25.87 -24.06 -7.70
C LYS A 111 -26.47 -24.08 -9.10
N GLU A 112 -27.80 -24.15 -9.19
CA GLU A 112 -28.50 -24.15 -10.48
C GLU A 112 -28.28 -22.83 -11.22
N MET A 113 -28.20 -21.72 -10.49
CA MET A 113 -27.86 -20.41 -11.07
C MET A 113 -26.41 -20.30 -11.54
N THR A 114 -25.47 -20.91 -10.81
CA THR A 114 -24.07 -21.00 -11.24
C THR A 114 -23.95 -21.83 -12.52
N HIS A 115 -24.73 -22.91 -12.63
CA HIS A 115 -24.75 -23.77 -13.81
C HIS A 115 -25.38 -23.09 -15.04
N ARG A 116 -26.49 -22.36 -14.85
CA ARG A 116 -27.20 -21.68 -15.95
C ARG A 116 -26.52 -20.37 -16.38
N GLY A 117 -25.82 -19.70 -15.47
CA GLY A 117 -25.17 -18.42 -15.69
C GLY A 117 -26.15 -17.26 -15.92
N LEU A 118 -25.71 -16.05 -15.60
CA LEU A 118 -26.45 -14.81 -15.90
C LEU A 118 -26.15 -14.39 -17.35
N ALA A 119 -26.57 -15.22 -18.31
CA ALA A 119 -26.26 -15.06 -19.74
C ALA A 119 -27.03 -13.92 -20.44
N GLY A 120 -27.90 -13.19 -19.72
CA GLY A 120 -28.66 -12.05 -20.24
C GLY A 120 -27.91 -10.72 -20.19
N GLN A 121 -28.42 -9.71 -20.90
CA GLN A 121 -28.08 -8.31 -20.64
C GLN A 121 -28.69 -7.92 -19.28
N VAL A 122 -27.93 -8.17 -18.21
CA VAL A 122 -28.29 -7.74 -16.86
C VAL A 122 -27.86 -6.30 -16.69
N ASP A 123 -28.79 -5.45 -16.25
CA ASP A 123 -28.48 -4.07 -15.86
C ASP A 123 -27.68 -4.05 -14.55
N ALA A 124 -26.77 -3.10 -14.42
CA ALA A 124 -25.88 -3.00 -13.25
C ALA A 124 -26.64 -2.87 -11.91
N ALA A 125 -27.76 -2.13 -11.92
CA ALA A 125 -28.58 -1.91 -10.73
C ALA A 125 -29.32 -3.18 -10.28
N ASP A 126 -29.80 -3.98 -11.24
CA ASP A 126 -30.48 -5.24 -10.95
C ASP A 126 -29.51 -6.28 -10.37
N LEU A 127 -28.26 -6.30 -10.87
CA LEU A 127 -27.21 -7.17 -10.33
C LEU A 127 -26.83 -6.82 -8.88
N GLU A 128 -26.73 -5.54 -8.56
CA GLU A 128 -26.43 -5.05 -7.20
C GLU A 128 -27.56 -5.38 -6.22
N GLY A 129 -28.82 -5.16 -6.64
CA GLY A 129 -30.01 -5.51 -5.86
C GLY A 129 -30.11 -7.00 -5.59
N PHE A 130 -29.93 -7.83 -6.63
CA PHE A 130 -29.87 -9.28 -6.51
C PHE A 130 -28.79 -9.75 -5.54
N THR A 131 -27.56 -9.22 -5.69
CA THR A 131 -26.42 -9.58 -4.84
C THR A 131 -26.70 -9.27 -3.37
N THR A 132 -27.24 -8.07 -3.10
CA THR A 132 -27.59 -7.65 -1.73
C THR A 132 -28.64 -8.56 -1.10
N LEU A 133 -29.65 -8.96 -1.87
CA LEU A 133 -30.72 -9.85 -1.42
C LEU A 133 -30.14 -11.24 -1.07
N VAL A 134 -29.31 -11.82 -1.94
CA VAL A 134 -28.68 -13.13 -1.67
C VAL A 134 -27.77 -13.07 -0.44
N ILE A 135 -26.95 -12.03 -0.29
CA ILE A 135 -26.09 -11.86 0.89
C ILE A 135 -26.94 -11.84 2.17
N MET A 136 -28.07 -11.14 2.16
CA MET A 136 -28.97 -11.09 3.30
C MET A 136 -29.58 -12.45 3.62
N LEU A 137 -30.06 -13.20 2.62
CA LEU A 137 -30.59 -14.55 2.80
C LEU A 137 -29.53 -15.52 3.33
N VAL A 138 -28.32 -15.47 2.76
CA VAL A 138 -27.21 -16.33 3.20
C VAL A 138 -26.82 -16.01 4.64
N ASN A 139 -26.74 -14.73 5.02
CA ASN A 139 -26.47 -14.31 6.40
C ASN A 139 -27.58 -14.67 7.39
N ARG A 140 -28.82 -14.82 6.91
CA ARG A 140 -29.97 -15.18 7.75
C ARG A 140 -30.04 -16.68 8.03
N HIS A 141 -29.80 -17.52 7.02
CA HIS A 141 -30.04 -18.97 7.10
C HIS A 141 -28.80 -19.78 7.45
N TYR A 142 -27.60 -19.26 7.19
CA TYR A 142 -26.37 -19.97 7.48
C TYR A 142 -25.55 -19.29 8.58
N LYS A 143 -24.89 -20.11 9.39
CA LYS A 143 -23.89 -19.63 10.34
C LYS A 143 -22.61 -19.25 9.59
N PRO A 144 -21.97 -18.12 9.90
CA PRO A 144 -20.85 -17.56 9.14
C PRO A 144 -19.54 -18.41 9.17
N VAL A 145 -19.54 -19.53 9.88
CA VAL A 145 -18.42 -20.47 10.01
C VAL A 145 -18.72 -21.80 9.31
N SER A 146 -19.95 -22.05 8.86
CA SER A 146 -20.28 -23.31 8.19
C SER A 146 -19.64 -23.37 6.80
N GLN A 147 -19.24 -24.57 6.39
CA GLN A 147 -18.72 -24.81 5.04
C GLN A 147 -19.76 -24.46 3.96
N GLU A 148 -21.04 -24.65 4.29
CA GLU A 148 -22.18 -24.29 3.43
C GLU A 148 -22.24 -22.77 3.18
N TYR A 149 -22.04 -21.94 4.20
CA TYR A 149 -21.97 -20.48 4.08
C TYR A 149 -20.89 -20.05 3.09
N VAL A 150 -19.68 -20.60 3.24
CA VAL A 150 -18.54 -20.31 2.35
C VAL A 150 -18.87 -20.72 0.91
N SER A 151 -19.41 -21.94 0.72
CA SER A 151 -19.75 -22.44 -0.60
C SER A 151 -20.87 -21.63 -1.29
N ALA A 152 -21.82 -21.10 -0.52
CA ALA A 152 -22.92 -20.27 -1.02
C ALA A 152 -22.39 -18.91 -1.51
N LEU A 153 -21.49 -18.28 -0.76
CA LEU A 153 -20.85 -17.02 -1.18
C LEU A 153 -19.88 -17.22 -2.35
N ASP A 154 -19.14 -18.33 -2.39
CA ASP A 154 -18.29 -18.68 -3.53
C ASP A 154 -19.11 -18.88 -4.81
N SER A 155 -20.27 -19.54 -4.69
CA SER A 155 -21.22 -19.71 -5.78
C SER A 155 -21.77 -18.36 -6.26
N LEU A 156 -22.13 -17.47 -5.33
CA LEU A 156 -22.57 -16.12 -5.66
C LEU A 156 -21.47 -15.32 -6.38
N ALA A 157 -20.23 -15.36 -5.89
CA ALA A 157 -19.11 -14.70 -6.56
C ALA A 157 -18.90 -15.22 -7.99
N ASN A 158 -19.03 -16.54 -8.21
CA ASN A 158 -18.95 -17.13 -9.54
C ASN A 158 -20.10 -16.69 -10.46
N VAL A 159 -21.32 -16.58 -9.92
CA VAL A 159 -22.50 -16.06 -10.64
C VAL A 159 -22.26 -14.61 -11.08
N ILE A 160 -21.74 -13.75 -10.19
CA ILE A 160 -21.44 -12.35 -10.51
C ILE A 160 -20.36 -12.26 -11.59
N LEU A 161 -19.29 -13.06 -11.48
CA LEU A 161 -18.23 -13.10 -12.50
C LEU A 161 -18.75 -13.61 -13.85
N GLY A 162 -19.69 -14.54 -13.86
CA GLY A 162 -20.32 -15.10 -15.06
C GLY A 162 -21.37 -14.22 -15.75
N ALA A 163 -21.71 -13.05 -15.20
CA ALA A 163 -22.64 -12.12 -15.82
C ALA A 163 -22.15 -11.63 -17.21
N GLY A 164 -23.03 -11.03 -18.04
CA GLY A 164 -22.68 -10.49 -19.37
C GLY A 164 -21.89 -9.17 -19.34
N ALA A 165 -21.09 -8.87 -20.36
CA ALA A 165 -20.13 -7.73 -20.40
C ALA A 165 -20.76 -6.35 -20.16
N THR A 166 -22.07 -6.21 -20.41
CA THR A 166 -22.86 -4.99 -20.19
C THR A 166 -23.00 -4.62 -18.70
N ALA A 167 -22.79 -5.57 -17.80
CA ALA A 167 -22.90 -5.36 -16.35
C ALA A 167 -21.57 -4.96 -15.67
N GLY A 168 -20.54 -4.55 -16.42
CA GLY A 168 -19.16 -4.37 -15.92
C GLY A 168 -19.05 -3.65 -14.57
N THR A 169 -19.59 -2.43 -14.47
CA THR A 169 -19.59 -1.65 -13.22
C THR A 169 -20.45 -2.30 -12.13
N GLY A 170 -21.58 -2.91 -12.49
CA GLY A 170 -22.46 -3.61 -11.55
C GLY A 170 -21.82 -4.85 -10.94
N ARG A 171 -20.98 -5.57 -11.68
CA ARG A 171 -20.21 -6.70 -11.14
C ARG A 171 -19.20 -6.24 -10.10
N TYR A 172 -18.53 -5.13 -10.37
CA TYR A 172 -17.56 -4.54 -9.46
C TYR A 172 -18.21 -4.08 -8.15
N THR A 173 -19.31 -3.33 -8.22
CA THR A 173 -20.04 -2.91 -7.02
C THR A 173 -20.59 -4.10 -6.24
N SER A 174 -21.12 -5.11 -6.95
CA SER A 174 -21.64 -6.34 -6.34
C SER A 174 -20.56 -7.15 -5.62
N LEU A 175 -19.39 -7.36 -6.23
CA LEU A 175 -18.26 -8.05 -5.58
C LEU A 175 -17.68 -7.24 -4.40
N THR A 176 -17.67 -5.92 -4.51
CA THR A 176 -17.23 -5.04 -3.40
C THR A 176 -18.21 -5.14 -2.22
N ALA A 177 -19.52 -5.11 -2.49
CA ALA A 177 -20.56 -5.32 -1.48
C ALA A 177 -20.43 -6.71 -0.83
N LEU A 178 -20.18 -7.75 -1.63
CA LEU A 178 -19.94 -9.10 -1.13
C LEU A 178 -18.73 -9.16 -0.20
N PHE A 179 -17.59 -8.60 -0.61
CA PHE A 179 -16.37 -8.58 0.22
C PHE A 179 -16.58 -7.83 1.54
N ASN A 180 -17.25 -6.67 1.49
CA ASN A 180 -17.51 -5.85 2.67
C ASN A 180 -18.55 -6.47 3.62
N ALA A 181 -19.42 -7.34 3.13
CA ALA A 181 -20.39 -8.08 3.93
C ALA A 181 -19.79 -9.31 4.63
N LEU A 182 -18.52 -9.68 4.34
CA LEU A 182 -17.89 -10.84 4.94
C LEU A 182 -17.65 -10.62 6.46
N PRO A 183 -18.11 -11.54 7.33
CA PRO A 183 -17.90 -11.44 8.77
C PRO A 183 -16.42 -11.67 9.12
N ALA A 184 -15.98 -11.17 10.29
CA ALA A 184 -14.61 -11.38 10.76
C ALA A 184 -14.25 -12.87 10.93
N SER A 185 -15.23 -13.70 11.28
CA SER A 185 -15.09 -15.17 11.41
C SER A 185 -14.96 -15.91 10.09
N PHE A 186 -15.15 -15.23 8.94
CA PHE A 186 -15.02 -15.85 7.64
C PHE A 186 -13.60 -16.38 7.41
N PRO A 187 -13.42 -17.56 6.78
CA PRO A 187 -12.10 -18.13 6.55
C PRO A 187 -11.17 -17.17 5.82
N ALA A 188 -9.97 -17.02 6.36
CA ALA A 188 -8.95 -16.12 5.82
C ALA A 188 -8.60 -16.41 4.35
N THR A 189 -8.49 -17.69 3.97
CA THR A 189 -8.15 -18.13 2.62
C THR A 189 -9.25 -17.80 1.61
N ALA A 190 -10.52 -18.04 1.98
CA ALA A 190 -11.66 -17.66 1.16
C ALA A 190 -11.76 -16.13 1.01
N ARG A 191 -11.48 -15.37 2.09
CA ARG A 191 -11.43 -13.90 2.03
C ARG A 191 -10.39 -13.39 1.03
N LEU A 192 -9.19 -13.99 1.05
CA LEU A 192 -8.12 -13.70 0.10
C LEU A 192 -8.54 -14.00 -1.35
N GLU A 193 -9.26 -15.09 -1.56
CA GLU A 193 -9.78 -15.44 -2.88
C GLU A 193 -10.78 -14.40 -3.40
N HIS A 194 -11.72 -13.96 -2.56
CA HIS A 194 -12.71 -12.95 -2.95
C HIS A 194 -12.06 -11.61 -3.36
N ILE A 195 -11.08 -11.12 -2.59
CA ILE A 195 -10.37 -9.90 -2.97
C ILE A 195 -9.52 -10.08 -4.23
N THR A 196 -8.91 -11.26 -4.42
CA THR A 196 -8.14 -11.56 -5.64
C THR A 196 -9.05 -11.53 -6.87
N ARG A 197 -10.26 -12.11 -6.77
CA ARG A 197 -11.29 -12.08 -7.82
C ARG A 197 -11.77 -10.64 -8.11
N LEU A 198 -11.95 -9.81 -7.08
CA LEU A 198 -12.30 -8.40 -7.25
C LEU A 198 -11.23 -7.62 -8.02
N ILE A 199 -9.95 -7.82 -7.67
CA ILE A 199 -8.82 -7.17 -8.35
C ILE A 199 -8.69 -7.67 -9.80
N GLU A 200 -8.87 -8.97 -10.04
CA GLU A 200 -8.87 -9.57 -11.38
C GLU A 200 -9.96 -8.95 -12.27
N LEU A 201 -11.17 -8.77 -11.73
CA LEU A 201 -12.25 -8.11 -12.44
C LEU A 201 -11.90 -6.66 -12.80
N ALA A 202 -11.38 -5.89 -11.84
CA ALA A 202 -10.99 -4.49 -12.07
C ALA A 202 -9.84 -4.35 -13.07
N ALA A 203 -8.87 -5.26 -13.05
CA ALA A 203 -7.77 -5.28 -14.01
C ALA A 203 -8.24 -5.67 -15.42
N SER A 204 -9.12 -6.67 -15.53
CA SER A 204 -9.67 -7.10 -16.83
C SER A 204 -10.61 -6.06 -17.44
N SER A 205 -11.42 -5.36 -16.64
CA SER A 205 -12.26 -4.26 -17.13
C SER A 205 -11.42 -3.07 -17.59
N SER A 206 -10.38 -2.70 -16.84
CA SER A 206 -9.45 -1.62 -17.19
C SER A 206 -8.59 -1.93 -18.41
N ALA A 207 -8.35 -3.20 -18.74
CA ALA A 207 -7.63 -3.58 -19.94
C ALA A 207 -8.52 -3.54 -21.20
N ALA A 208 -9.82 -3.79 -21.04
CA ALA A 208 -10.79 -3.84 -22.14
C ALA A 208 -11.41 -2.48 -22.45
N ALA A 209 -11.75 -1.70 -21.43
CA ALA A 209 -12.25 -0.34 -21.57
C ALA A 209 -11.07 0.62 -21.49
N SER A 210 -10.94 1.54 -22.44
CA SER A 210 -9.94 2.63 -22.38
C SER A 210 -10.12 3.59 -21.19
N SER A 211 -11.03 3.28 -20.26
CA SER A 211 -11.26 3.95 -18.98
C SER A 211 -10.77 3.07 -17.82
N SER A 212 -9.79 3.57 -17.08
CA SER A 212 -9.12 2.90 -15.95
C SER A 212 -9.79 3.06 -14.59
N ALA A 213 -10.99 3.62 -14.55
CA ALA A 213 -11.60 4.10 -13.31
C ALA A 213 -11.77 3.01 -12.25
N ASP A 214 -12.07 1.78 -12.66
CA ASP A 214 -12.33 0.67 -11.73
C ASP A 214 -11.08 0.26 -10.95
N LEU A 215 -9.93 0.16 -11.62
CA LEU A 215 -8.67 -0.24 -10.98
C LEU A 215 -8.15 0.83 -10.02
N GLU A 216 -8.32 2.10 -10.35
CA GLU A 216 -7.97 3.23 -9.48
C GLU A 216 -8.69 3.19 -8.13
N ILE A 217 -9.94 2.72 -8.10
CA ILE A 217 -10.72 2.57 -6.86
C ILE A 217 -10.15 1.45 -5.98
N VAL A 218 -9.55 0.41 -6.58
CA VAL A 218 -9.01 -0.76 -5.86
C VAL A 218 -7.55 -0.57 -5.41
N LEU A 219 -6.80 0.38 -5.98
CA LEU A 219 -5.40 0.62 -5.61
C LEU A 219 -5.17 0.76 -4.09
N PRO A 220 -6.01 1.48 -3.31
CA PRO A 220 -5.84 1.55 -1.86
C PRO A 220 -5.98 0.18 -1.18
N ALA A 221 -6.90 -0.67 -1.66
CA ALA A 221 -7.06 -2.04 -1.16
C ALA A 221 -5.84 -2.91 -1.48
N ILE A 222 -5.25 -2.75 -2.67
CA ILE A 222 -3.99 -3.41 -3.03
C ILE A 222 -2.86 -2.99 -2.10
N ALA A 223 -2.74 -1.69 -1.79
CA ALA A 223 -1.72 -1.19 -0.86
C ALA A 223 -1.89 -1.73 0.58
N LEU A 224 -3.13 -2.00 1.01
CA LEU A 224 -3.44 -2.56 2.33
C LEU A 224 -3.30 -4.08 2.41
N LEU A 225 -3.30 -4.78 1.28
CA LEU A 225 -3.27 -6.25 1.21
C LEU A 225 -2.16 -6.90 2.05
N PRO A 226 -0.90 -6.44 2.05
CA PRO A 226 0.15 -7.02 2.90
C PRO A 226 -0.16 -6.92 4.41
N THR A 227 -0.84 -5.85 4.83
CA THR A 227 -1.28 -5.69 6.22
C THR A 227 -2.42 -6.65 6.54
N TRP A 228 -3.39 -6.80 5.64
CA TRP A 228 -4.46 -7.78 5.78
C TRP A 228 -3.93 -9.23 5.82
N LEU A 229 -2.95 -9.56 4.98
CA LEU A 229 -2.29 -10.88 5.02
C LEU A 229 -1.64 -11.15 6.38
N ARG A 230 -1.10 -10.11 7.04
CA ARG A 230 -0.58 -10.23 8.41
C ARG A 230 -1.69 -10.49 9.42
N GLU A 231 -2.76 -9.72 9.36
CA GLU A 231 -3.92 -9.85 10.26
C GLU A 231 -4.60 -11.22 10.13
N TRP A 232 -4.70 -11.71 8.89
CA TRP A 232 -5.27 -13.02 8.58
C TRP A 232 -4.31 -14.18 8.82
N GLN A 233 -3.08 -13.92 9.26
CA GLN A 233 -2.04 -14.91 9.52
C GLN A 233 -1.68 -15.77 8.30
N LEU A 234 -1.76 -15.18 7.09
CA LEU A 234 -1.48 -15.85 5.82
C LEU A 234 -0.14 -15.44 5.18
N LEU A 235 0.68 -14.61 5.83
CA LEU A 235 1.95 -14.13 5.26
C LEU A 235 2.91 -15.25 4.80
N ASP A 236 2.89 -16.41 5.47
CA ASP A 236 3.73 -17.56 5.14
C ASP A 236 2.94 -18.70 4.48
N SER A 237 1.85 -18.37 3.78
CA SER A 237 1.01 -19.35 3.07
C SER A 237 1.30 -19.32 1.56
N ALA A 238 1.21 -20.50 0.93
CA ALA A 238 1.39 -20.64 -0.52
C ALA A 238 0.28 -19.91 -1.29
N GLU A 239 -0.92 -19.84 -0.72
CA GLU A 239 -2.08 -19.13 -1.25
C GLU A 239 -1.83 -17.62 -1.29
N ALA A 240 -1.23 -17.04 -0.25
CA ALA A 240 -0.85 -15.62 -0.22
C ALA A 240 0.20 -15.30 -1.29
N LEU A 241 1.24 -16.14 -1.40
CA LEU A 241 2.26 -16.00 -2.44
C LEU A 241 1.64 -16.05 -3.85
N ALA A 242 0.74 -17.01 -4.09
CA ALA A 242 0.05 -17.16 -5.37
C ALA A 242 -0.86 -15.96 -5.68
N ALA A 243 -1.60 -15.45 -4.68
CA ALA A 243 -2.47 -14.29 -4.84
C ALA A 243 -1.67 -13.02 -5.18
N VAL A 244 -0.59 -12.74 -4.43
CA VAL A 244 0.29 -11.58 -4.72
C VAL A 244 0.90 -11.71 -6.11
N THR A 245 1.37 -12.89 -6.49
CA THR A 245 1.94 -13.15 -7.83
C THR A 245 0.92 -12.89 -8.94
N LYS A 246 -0.33 -13.32 -8.78
CA LYS A 246 -1.41 -13.04 -9.73
C LYS A 246 -1.70 -11.55 -9.84
N ILE A 247 -1.84 -10.86 -8.71
CA ILE A 247 -2.14 -9.41 -8.67
C ILE A 247 -1.04 -8.61 -9.36
N VAL A 248 0.23 -8.92 -9.05
CA VAL A 248 1.39 -8.30 -9.70
C VAL A 248 1.38 -8.58 -11.21
N GLY A 249 1.03 -9.81 -11.61
CA GLY A 249 0.89 -10.19 -13.02
C GLY A 249 -0.17 -9.36 -13.75
N TYR A 250 -1.30 -9.05 -13.11
CA TYR A 250 -2.33 -8.18 -13.67
C TYR A 250 -1.85 -6.73 -13.81
N LEU A 251 -1.21 -6.17 -12.76
CA LEU A 251 -0.71 -4.79 -12.78
C LEU A 251 0.45 -4.59 -13.77
N SER A 252 1.27 -5.63 -13.95
CA SER A 252 2.43 -5.62 -14.87
C SER A 252 2.08 -6.08 -16.28
N ALA A 253 0.79 -6.29 -16.60
CA ALA A 253 0.36 -6.69 -17.92
C ALA A 253 0.69 -5.59 -18.95
N PRO A 254 1.06 -5.91 -20.20
CA PRO A 254 1.51 -4.92 -21.19
C PRO A 254 0.52 -3.78 -21.48
N ALA A 255 -0.78 -4.03 -21.29
CA ALA A 255 -1.82 -3.02 -21.45
C ALA A 255 -1.84 -1.97 -20.31
N LEU A 256 -1.30 -2.32 -19.14
CA LEU A 256 -1.43 -1.57 -17.89
C LEU A 256 -0.07 -1.16 -17.29
N SER A 257 1.04 -1.76 -17.74
CA SER A 257 2.35 -1.68 -17.08
C SER A 257 2.85 -0.24 -16.93
N HIS A 258 2.77 0.58 -17.99
CA HIS A 258 3.20 1.98 -17.97
C HIS A 258 2.54 2.85 -16.89
N ARG A 259 1.40 2.41 -16.35
CA ARG A 259 0.65 3.17 -15.37
C ARG A 259 0.78 2.64 -13.94
N TYR A 260 0.87 1.32 -13.77
CA TYR A 260 0.77 0.67 -12.45
C TYR A 260 2.03 -0.09 -12.01
N GLU A 261 3.15 0.06 -12.73
CA GLU A 261 4.45 -0.53 -12.37
C GLU A 261 4.93 -0.08 -10.97
N SER A 262 4.63 1.15 -10.56
CA SER A 262 5.01 1.68 -9.23
C SER A 262 4.22 0.98 -8.11
N GLU A 263 2.93 0.80 -8.32
CA GLU A 263 2.02 0.14 -7.38
C GLU A 263 2.35 -1.34 -7.27
N ALA A 264 2.62 -2.01 -8.39
CA ALA A 264 3.10 -3.39 -8.42
C ALA A 264 4.42 -3.55 -7.63
N GLN A 265 5.39 -2.66 -7.87
CA GLN A 265 6.65 -2.65 -7.13
C GLN A 265 6.43 -2.47 -5.63
N SER A 266 5.56 -1.52 -5.24
CA SER A 266 5.26 -1.24 -3.83
C SER A 266 4.59 -2.41 -3.12
N LEU A 267 3.70 -3.13 -3.81
CA LEU A 267 3.02 -4.32 -3.30
C LEU A 267 4.03 -5.46 -3.04
N ILE A 268 4.92 -5.73 -4.01
CA ILE A 268 5.92 -6.78 -3.83
C ILE A 268 6.87 -6.42 -2.69
N TYR A 269 7.36 -5.17 -2.65
CA TYR A 269 8.26 -4.71 -1.60
C TYR A 269 7.63 -4.87 -0.21
N SER A 270 6.42 -4.35 -0.03
CA SER A 270 5.70 -4.41 1.25
C SER A 270 5.36 -5.84 1.65
N TYR A 271 4.99 -6.72 0.72
CA TYR A 271 4.82 -8.14 1.01
C TYR A 271 6.13 -8.78 1.47
N LEU A 272 7.20 -8.71 0.66
CA LEU A 272 8.48 -9.37 0.97
C LEU A 272 9.16 -8.82 2.23
N ALA A 273 8.94 -7.55 2.58
CA ALA A 273 9.43 -6.96 3.82
C ALA A 273 8.73 -7.50 5.09
N LEU A 274 7.52 -8.05 4.94
CA LEU A 274 6.71 -8.54 6.06
C LEU A 274 6.79 -10.05 6.23
N VAL A 275 7.09 -10.79 5.16
CA VAL A 275 7.26 -12.24 5.27
C VAL A 275 8.51 -12.53 6.12
N PRO A 276 8.42 -13.36 7.17
CA PRO A 276 9.57 -13.73 7.99
C PRO A 276 10.71 -14.36 7.16
N ASP A 277 11.95 -14.10 7.56
CA ASP A 277 13.14 -14.66 6.90
C ASP A 277 13.26 -16.19 7.05
N SER A 278 12.63 -16.74 8.10
CA SER A 278 12.57 -18.18 8.41
C SER A 278 11.61 -18.97 7.52
N SER A 279 10.77 -18.28 6.75
CA SER A 279 9.82 -18.92 5.84
C SER A 279 10.54 -19.76 4.79
N THR A 280 10.01 -20.96 4.55
CA THR A 280 10.53 -21.91 3.57
C THR A 280 9.96 -21.69 2.16
N LEU A 281 9.03 -20.73 2.01
CA LEU A 281 8.41 -20.46 0.72
C LEU A 281 9.41 -19.84 -0.27
N ASP A 282 9.45 -20.43 -1.46
CA ASP A 282 10.26 -19.92 -2.57
C ASP A 282 9.57 -18.72 -3.22
N ALA A 283 9.96 -17.52 -2.78
CA ALA A 283 9.52 -16.25 -3.37
C ALA A 283 10.61 -15.66 -4.30
N SER A 284 11.51 -16.47 -4.84
CA SER A 284 12.60 -16.02 -5.70
C SER A 284 12.11 -15.28 -6.95
N GLN A 285 11.05 -15.80 -7.59
CA GLN A 285 10.44 -15.16 -8.76
C GLN A 285 9.90 -13.76 -8.46
N LEU A 286 9.21 -13.59 -7.32
CA LEU A 286 8.73 -12.27 -6.89
C LEU A 286 9.88 -11.33 -6.55
N ALA A 287 10.94 -11.83 -5.91
CA ALA A 287 12.12 -11.02 -5.63
C ALA A 287 12.83 -10.59 -6.93
N GLU A 288 12.92 -11.46 -7.93
CA GLU A 288 13.45 -11.12 -9.25
C GLU A 288 12.58 -10.05 -9.94
N GLN A 289 11.25 -10.22 -9.93
CA GLN A 289 10.33 -9.22 -10.46
C GLN A 289 10.44 -7.87 -9.73
N LEU A 290 10.59 -7.86 -8.40
CA LEU A 290 10.80 -6.64 -7.62
C LEU A 290 12.04 -5.89 -8.10
N VAL A 291 13.15 -6.59 -8.29
CA VAL A 291 14.41 -5.99 -8.76
C VAL A 291 14.23 -5.42 -10.16
N VAL A 292 13.65 -6.18 -11.08
CA VAL A 292 13.43 -5.74 -12.47
C VAL A 292 12.53 -4.52 -12.54
N LEU A 293 11.38 -4.53 -11.84
CA LEU A 293 10.46 -3.39 -11.80
C LEU A 293 11.13 -2.15 -11.18
N SER A 294 11.83 -2.32 -10.06
CA SER A 294 12.52 -1.21 -9.39
C SER A 294 13.64 -0.60 -10.25
N LEU A 295 14.34 -1.43 -11.03
CA LEU A 295 15.35 -0.97 -11.97
C LEU A 295 14.73 -0.24 -13.16
N GLY A 296 13.61 -0.71 -13.69
CA GLY A 296 12.87 -0.09 -14.79
C GLY A 296 12.21 1.26 -14.43
N LEU A 297 11.75 1.43 -13.18
CA LEU A 297 11.09 2.66 -12.75
C LEU A 297 12.04 3.87 -12.76
N PRO A 298 11.76 4.96 -13.50
CA PRO A 298 12.70 6.08 -13.64
C PRO A 298 12.96 6.85 -12.34
N ASN A 299 11.96 6.87 -11.45
CA ASN A 299 11.98 7.66 -10.21
C ASN A 299 12.36 6.84 -8.95
N PHE A 300 12.72 5.57 -9.11
CA PHE A 300 13.15 4.72 -8.01
C PHE A 300 14.69 4.69 -7.92
N TYR A 301 15.23 5.28 -6.86
CA TYR A 301 16.68 5.38 -6.60
C TYR A 301 17.12 4.68 -5.30
N ASP A 302 16.18 4.17 -4.52
CA ASP A 302 16.40 3.69 -3.15
C ASP A 302 16.80 2.21 -3.13
N ILE A 303 17.94 1.91 -3.76
CA ILE A 303 18.40 0.53 -4.00
C ILE A 303 18.80 -0.19 -2.70
N GLU A 304 19.24 0.56 -1.68
CA GLU A 304 19.60 0.02 -0.36
C GLU A 304 18.40 -0.69 0.30
N LYS A 305 17.18 -0.19 0.07
CA LYS A 305 15.96 -0.85 0.56
C LYS A 305 15.75 -2.23 -0.05
N LEU A 306 16.18 -2.45 -1.29
CA LEU A 306 16.05 -3.73 -1.97
C LEU A 306 17.07 -4.74 -1.43
N THR A 307 18.33 -4.33 -1.28
CA THR A 307 19.39 -5.20 -0.74
C THR A 307 19.24 -5.46 0.75
N GLY A 308 18.48 -4.62 1.47
CA GLY A 308 18.07 -4.90 2.85
C GLY A 308 17.14 -6.10 3.01
N LEU A 309 16.48 -6.57 1.94
CA LEU A 309 15.58 -7.73 2.00
C LEU A 309 16.36 -9.04 1.90
N ALA A 310 16.21 -9.93 2.90
CA ALA A 310 16.91 -11.22 2.91
C ALA A 310 16.61 -12.08 1.67
N ARG A 311 15.39 -12.00 1.13
CA ARG A 311 14.98 -12.73 -0.07
C ARG A 311 15.65 -12.24 -1.35
N VAL A 312 15.95 -10.94 -1.44
CA VAL A 312 16.74 -10.38 -2.54
C VAL A 312 18.19 -10.86 -2.44
N ASN A 313 18.75 -10.90 -1.23
CA ASN A 313 20.11 -11.45 -1.02
C ASN A 313 20.19 -12.95 -1.34
N LYS A 314 19.13 -13.72 -1.11
CA LYS A 314 19.04 -15.14 -1.52
C LYS A 314 19.12 -15.33 -3.05
N LEU A 315 18.79 -14.29 -3.85
CA LEU A 315 18.96 -14.35 -5.30
C LEU A 315 20.41 -14.46 -5.74
N GLN A 316 21.39 -14.20 -4.86
CA GLN A 316 22.81 -14.36 -5.20
C GLN A 316 23.13 -15.80 -5.70
N SER A 317 22.41 -16.80 -5.19
CA SER A 317 22.61 -18.20 -5.61
C SER A 317 21.96 -18.55 -6.94
N SER A 318 20.84 -17.90 -7.30
CA SER A 318 20.06 -18.23 -8.51
C SER A 318 20.31 -17.25 -9.67
N ARG A 319 20.40 -15.96 -9.36
CA ARG A 319 20.55 -14.84 -10.31
C ARG A 319 21.66 -13.88 -9.85
N PRO A 320 22.93 -14.33 -9.79
CA PRO A 320 24.06 -13.50 -9.38
C PRO A 320 24.25 -12.26 -10.27
N ASP A 321 23.81 -12.33 -11.54
CA ASP A 321 23.93 -11.21 -12.47
C ASP A 321 23.08 -10.00 -12.04
N LEU A 322 21.86 -10.23 -11.52
CA LEU A 322 20.97 -9.16 -11.05
C LEU A 322 21.49 -8.52 -9.76
N VAL A 323 21.97 -9.35 -8.82
CA VAL A 323 22.55 -8.85 -7.57
C VAL A 323 23.84 -8.08 -7.84
N GLY A 324 24.70 -8.57 -8.74
CA GLY A 324 25.90 -7.84 -9.15
C GLY A 324 25.59 -6.47 -9.80
N LEU A 325 24.47 -6.35 -10.53
CA LEU A 325 24.01 -5.06 -11.04
C LEU A 325 23.57 -4.12 -9.91
N LEU A 326 22.84 -4.62 -8.91
CA LEU A 326 22.44 -3.84 -7.73
C LEU A 326 23.65 -3.37 -6.91
N GLU A 327 24.61 -4.25 -6.66
CA GLU A 327 25.87 -3.93 -5.98
C GLU A 327 26.66 -2.86 -6.74
N THR A 328 26.71 -2.97 -8.08
CA THR A 328 27.38 -1.98 -8.92
C THR A 328 26.69 -0.61 -8.87
N LEU A 329 25.35 -0.58 -8.78
CA LEU A 329 24.63 0.69 -8.62
C LEU A 329 24.83 1.29 -7.21
N LEU A 330 24.93 0.47 -6.17
CA LEU A 330 25.14 0.91 -4.79
C LEU A 330 26.56 1.41 -4.52
N ALA A 331 27.58 0.61 -4.88
CA ALA A 331 28.97 0.87 -4.51
C ALA A 331 29.91 1.14 -5.70
N GLY A 332 29.43 0.94 -6.94
CA GLY A 332 30.25 1.07 -8.13
C GLY A 332 30.37 2.50 -8.66
N THR A 333 31.13 2.62 -9.76
CA THR A 333 31.32 3.84 -10.56
C THR A 333 30.54 3.75 -11.87
N VAL A 334 30.31 4.88 -12.54
CA VAL A 334 29.65 4.90 -13.86
C VAL A 334 30.42 4.03 -14.86
N LYS A 335 31.75 4.07 -14.84
CA LYS A 335 32.62 3.24 -15.70
C LYS A 335 32.41 1.74 -15.44
N ALA A 336 32.35 1.34 -14.17
CA ALA A 336 32.09 -0.05 -13.81
C ALA A 336 30.70 -0.50 -14.29
N LEU A 337 29.67 0.35 -14.12
CA LEU A 337 28.32 0.08 -14.61
C LEU A 337 28.29 -0.11 -16.13
N VAL A 338 28.90 0.81 -16.89
CA VAL A 338 28.97 0.71 -18.36
C VAL A 338 29.69 -0.57 -18.79
N SER A 339 30.85 -0.88 -18.19
CA SER A 339 31.60 -2.09 -18.51
C SER A 339 30.84 -3.39 -18.24
N LEU A 340 30.02 -3.42 -17.18
CA LEU A 340 29.17 -4.56 -16.85
C LEU A 340 28.04 -4.71 -17.88
N LEU A 341 27.41 -3.61 -18.28
CA LEU A 341 26.31 -3.60 -19.26
C LEU A 341 26.78 -3.93 -20.68
N ASP A 342 28.03 -3.58 -21.04
CA ASP A 342 28.63 -3.89 -22.35
C ASP A 342 29.14 -5.33 -22.48
N THR A 343 29.26 -6.05 -21.37
CA THR A 343 29.60 -7.47 -21.40
C THR A 343 28.45 -8.28 -22.02
N SER A 344 28.76 -9.38 -22.71
CA SER A 344 27.75 -10.26 -23.33
C SER A 344 26.65 -10.74 -22.36
N LYS A 345 27.02 -10.95 -21.08
CA LYS A 345 26.09 -11.27 -20.00
C LYS A 345 25.15 -10.11 -19.65
N GLY A 346 25.67 -8.88 -19.62
CA GLY A 346 24.89 -7.66 -19.40
C GLY A 346 23.88 -7.43 -20.53
N ALA A 347 24.31 -7.57 -21.78
CA ALA A 347 23.41 -7.49 -22.94
C ALA A 347 22.29 -8.54 -22.92
N ALA A 348 22.61 -9.78 -22.50
CA ALA A 348 21.62 -10.83 -22.33
C ALA A 348 20.60 -10.51 -21.22
N LEU A 349 21.06 -9.94 -20.09
CA LEU A 349 20.21 -9.52 -18.97
C LEU A 349 19.26 -8.38 -19.35
N LEU A 350 19.77 -7.37 -20.07
CA LEU A 350 18.97 -6.25 -20.57
C LEU A 350 17.85 -6.76 -21.50
N SER A 351 18.20 -7.68 -22.39
CA SER A 351 17.26 -8.27 -23.35
C SER A 351 16.22 -9.17 -22.67
N SER A 352 16.61 -9.98 -21.68
CA SER A 352 15.70 -10.91 -20.99
C SER A 352 14.65 -10.19 -20.16
N HIS A 353 15.03 -9.06 -19.55
CA HIS A 353 14.15 -8.30 -18.65
C HIS A 353 13.57 -7.03 -19.28
N LYS A 354 13.81 -6.80 -20.58
CA LYS A 354 13.39 -5.58 -21.31
C LYS A 354 13.83 -4.29 -20.62
N LEU A 355 15.02 -4.30 -20.03
CA LEU A 355 15.59 -3.13 -19.37
C LEU A 355 16.32 -2.27 -20.39
N ASP A 356 16.13 -0.95 -20.30
CA ASP A 356 16.83 0.00 -21.15
C ASP A 356 18.21 0.35 -20.57
N LYS A 357 19.26 0.11 -21.37
CA LYS A 357 20.65 0.42 -21.01
C LYS A 357 20.81 1.91 -20.68
N ALA A 358 20.26 2.78 -21.51
CA ALA A 358 20.44 4.23 -21.37
C ALA A 358 19.79 4.75 -20.08
N SER A 359 18.58 4.26 -19.76
CA SER A 359 17.88 4.59 -18.51
C SER A 359 18.64 4.14 -17.26
N LEU A 360 19.25 2.94 -17.27
CA LEU A 360 20.08 2.45 -16.16
C LEU A 360 21.36 3.27 -15.98
N ILE A 361 22.03 3.64 -17.07
CA ILE A 361 23.21 4.50 -17.01
C ILE A 361 22.85 5.89 -16.49
N LYS A 362 21.73 6.46 -16.98
CA LYS A 362 21.19 7.73 -16.46
C LYS A 362 20.95 7.63 -14.96
N LYS A 363 20.26 6.58 -14.50
CA LYS A 363 20.00 6.33 -13.08
C LYS A 363 21.29 6.25 -12.26
N GLY A 364 22.26 5.46 -12.71
CA GLY A 364 23.55 5.32 -12.04
C GLY A 364 24.30 6.65 -11.93
N ARG A 365 24.32 7.47 -12.99
CA ARG A 365 24.93 8.81 -12.98
C ARG A 365 24.29 9.72 -11.93
N LEU A 366 22.95 9.79 -11.89
CA LEU A 366 22.22 10.62 -10.92
C LEU A 366 22.53 10.18 -9.48
N MET A 367 22.55 8.87 -9.22
CA MET A 367 22.85 8.33 -7.89
C MET A 367 24.30 8.61 -7.46
N ILE A 368 25.28 8.44 -8.35
CA ILE A 368 26.70 8.71 -8.07
C ILE A 368 26.94 10.20 -7.81
N LEU A 369 26.28 11.08 -8.58
CA LEU A 369 26.38 12.52 -8.37
C LEU A 369 25.81 12.93 -7.01
N ALA A 370 24.65 12.39 -6.65
CA ALA A 370 24.03 12.64 -5.34
C ALA A 370 24.91 12.14 -4.19
N ASP A 371 25.51 10.96 -4.33
CA ASP A 371 26.41 10.37 -3.34
C ASP A 371 27.66 11.23 -3.11
N LEU A 372 28.30 11.72 -4.17
CA LEU A 372 29.42 12.65 -4.08
C LEU A 372 29.03 13.93 -3.34
N CYS A 373 27.84 14.46 -3.63
CA CYS A 373 27.33 15.65 -2.96
C CYS A 373 26.98 15.40 -1.49
N SER A 374 26.56 14.18 -1.13
CA SER A 374 26.20 13.82 0.26
C SER A 374 27.38 13.90 1.22
N ALA A 375 28.60 13.63 0.75
CA ALA A 375 29.82 13.79 1.54
C ALA A 375 30.25 15.26 1.73
N ARG A 376 29.59 16.21 1.05
CA ARG A 376 30.03 17.61 0.90
C ARG A 376 28.93 18.62 1.25
N ILE A 377 27.97 18.22 2.09
CA ILE A 377 26.84 19.08 2.49
C ILE A 377 27.36 20.36 3.16
N GLY A 378 26.87 21.51 2.73
CA GLY A 378 27.31 22.82 3.22
C GLY A 378 28.61 23.34 2.60
N GLN A 379 29.25 22.58 1.71
CA GLN A 379 30.43 23.00 0.95
C GLN A 379 30.07 23.40 -0.48
N THR A 380 31.00 24.11 -1.12
CA THR A 380 30.94 24.47 -2.53
C THR A 380 31.80 23.48 -3.34
N LEU A 381 31.23 22.91 -4.40
CA LEU A 381 31.92 22.01 -5.33
C LEU A 381 32.14 22.68 -6.68
N GLY A 382 33.31 22.49 -7.28
CA GLY A 382 33.62 22.92 -8.66
C GLY A 382 33.13 21.91 -9.69
N TYR A 383 32.84 22.38 -10.90
CA TYR A 383 32.36 21.54 -12.00
C TYR A 383 33.34 20.41 -12.38
N ASP A 384 34.65 20.63 -12.24
CA ASP A 384 35.69 19.62 -12.53
C ASP A 384 35.48 18.31 -11.73
N GLN A 385 35.05 18.43 -10.47
CA GLN A 385 34.82 17.28 -9.60
C GLN A 385 33.53 16.54 -9.97
N LEU A 386 32.53 17.26 -10.45
CA LEU A 386 31.25 16.71 -10.90
C LEU A 386 31.43 15.98 -12.25
N GLU A 387 32.19 16.59 -13.16
CA GLU A 387 32.52 16.00 -14.46
C GLU A 387 33.27 14.67 -14.30
N ALA A 388 34.27 14.64 -13.41
CA ALA A 388 35.02 13.42 -13.09
C ALA A 388 34.11 12.29 -12.59
N ALA A 389 33.11 12.61 -11.76
CA ALA A 389 32.16 11.64 -11.22
C ALA A 389 31.16 11.12 -12.27
N LEU A 390 30.71 11.99 -13.20
CA LEU A 390 29.78 11.62 -14.27
C LEU A 390 30.42 10.73 -15.33
N SER A 391 31.74 10.81 -15.52
CA SER A 391 32.50 10.00 -16.49
C SER A 391 31.81 9.99 -17.88
N LEU A 392 31.51 11.18 -18.41
CA LEU A 392 30.70 11.37 -19.62
C LEU A 392 31.30 10.72 -20.88
N GLU A 393 32.63 10.55 -20.90
CA GLU A 393 33.38 9.86 -21.97
C GLU A 393 33.11 8.35 -22.03
N ALA A 394 32.72 7.72 -20.92
CA ALA A 394 32.71 6.26 -20.79
C ALA A 394 31.63 5.54 -21.63
N ASP A 395 30.54 6.22 -21.98
CA ASP A 395 29.41 5.66 -22.73
C ASP A 395 29.31 6.27 -24.15
N GLY A 396 30.33 7.00 -24.60
CA GLY A 396 30.31 7.73 -25.88
C GLY A 396 29.29 8.88 -25.94
N SER A 397 28.64 9.22 -24.82
CA SER A 397 27.64 10.29 -24.73
C SER A 397 28.22 11.71 -24.87
N ALA A 398 29.53 11.84 -24.74
CA ALA A 398 30.26 13.08 -24.92
C ALA A 398 31.48 12.81 -25.81
N PRO A 399 31.63 13.49 -26.96
CA PRO A 399 32.86 13.46 -27.74
C PRO A 399 34.05 13.87 -26.87
N SER A 400 35.20 13.21 -27.04
CA SER A 400 36.45 13.57 -26.34
C SER A 400 37.01 14.94 -26.77
N ASP A 401 36.47 15.52 -27.85
CA ASP A 401 36.91 16.80 -28.43
C ASP A 401 35.99 17.98 -28.04
N LEU A 402 35.12 17.85 -27.04
CA LEU A 402 34.25 18.94 -26.60
C LEU A 402 35.04 20.10 -25.97
N ASP A 403 34.69 21.32 -26.34
CA ASP A 403 35.24 22.54 -25.74
C ASP A 403 34.88 22.64 -24.25
N SER A 404 35.66 23.39 -23.47
CA SER A 404 35.47 23.55 -22.02
C SER A 404 34.06 24.01 -21.64
N ASP A 405 33.49 24.89 -22.46
CA ASP A 405 32.19 25.51 -22.22
C ASP A 405 31.04 24.51 -22.43
N GLU A 406 31.16 23.64 -23.44
CA GLU A 406 30.16 22.60 -23.71
C GLU A 406 30.12 21.55 -22.60
N ARG A 407 31.29 21.15 -22.07
CA ARG A 407 31.39 20.22 -20.93
C ARG A 407 30.78 20.81 -19.66
N ALA A 408 30.96 22.11 -19.44
CA ALA A 408 30.33 22.82 -18.33
C ALA A 408 28.79 22.82 -18.48
N MET A 409 28.26 23.06 -19.67
CA MET A 409 26.81 23.01 -19.94
C MET A 409 26.23 21.60 -19.76
N LEU A 410 26.94 20.56 -20.20
CA LEU A 410 26.53 19.17 -20.00
C LEU A 410 26.49 18.82 -18.51
N THR A 411 27.53 19.19 -17.77
CA THR A 411 27.61 18.99 -16.31
C THR A 411 26.46 19.70 -15.60
N GLU A 412 26.17 20.95 -15.97
CA GLU A 412 25.03 21.71 -15.44
C GLU A 412 23.70 21.01 -15.72
N THR A 413 23.51 20.47 -16.91
CA THR A 413 22.30 19.70 -17.28
C THR A 413 22.11 18.49 -16.37
N TRP A 414 23.18 17.74 -16.07
CA TRP A 414 23.11 16.60 -15.15
C TRP A 414 22.84 17.00 -13.70
N VAL A 415 23.41 18.13 -13.24
CA VAL A 415 23.10 18.69 -11.92
C VAL A 415 21.62 19.06 -11.83
N ILE A 416 21.08 19.72 -12.86
CA ILE A 416 19.65 20.09 -12.92
C ILE A 416 18.76 18.84 -12.91
N GLU A 417 19.10 17.80 -13.68
CA GLU A 417 18.36 16.53 -13.67
C GLU A 417 18.38 15.87 -12.28
N THR A 418 19.51 15.94 -11.58
CA THR A 418 19.65 15.41 -10.21
C THR A 418 18.85 16.23 -9.18
N ILE A 419 18.69 17.53 -9.42
CA ILE A 419 17.78 18.37 -8.61
C ILE A 419 16.32 18.02 -8.91
N ARG A 420 15.97 17.84 -10.19
CA ARG A 420 14.61 17.45 -10.62
C ARG A 420 14.20 16.09 -10.08
N SER A 421 15.14 15.14 -9.97
CA SER A 421 14.88 13.82 -9.39
C SER A 421 14.73 13.84 -7.85
N GLY A 422 14.98 14.98 -7.20
CA GLY A 422 14.87 15.13 -5.75
C GLY A 422 16.04 14.54 -4.96
N LEU A 423 17.07 14.02 -5.63
CA LEU A 423 18.26 13.46 -4.99
C LEU A 423 19.21 14.54 -4.46
N LEU A 424 19.17 15.74 -5.05
CA LEU A 424 20.03 16.87 -4.71
C LEU A 424 19.21 18.15 -4.52
N ASN A 425 19.52 18.93 -3.50
CA ASN A 425 19.10 20.31 -3.38
C ASN A 425 20.38 21.15 -3.28
N ALA A 426 20.66 21.91 -4.33
CA ALA A 426 21.86 22.72 -4.45
C ALA A 426 21.56 24.03 -5.19
N ARG A 427 22.39 25.05 -4.93
CA ARG A 427 22.37 26.32 -5.64
C ARG A 427 23.52 26.34 -6.65
N ILE A 428 23.20 26.69 -7.90
CA ILE A 428 24.18 26.74 -8.99
C ILE A 428 24.73 28.17 -9.09
N HIS A 429 26.06 28.29 -9.13
CA HIS A 429 26.78 29.54 -9.32
C HIS A 429 27.52 29.48 -10.67
N GLN A 430 26.80 29.85 -11.73
CA GLN A 430 27.26 29.72 -13.11
C GLN A 430 28.56 30.50 -13.43
N PRO A 431 28.76 31.77 -12.99
CA PRO A 431 29.98 32.51 -13.33
C PRO A 431 31.26 31.92 -12.74
N THR A 432 31.14 31.23 -11.61
CA THR A 432 32.27 30.61 -10.90
C THR A 432 32.38 29.12 -11.16
N LEU A 433 31.49 28.54 -11.99
CA LEU A 433 31.41 27.10 -12.28
C LEU A 433 31.42 26.26 -10.99
N THR A 434 30.59 26.67 -10.03
CA THR A 434 30.48 26.00 -8.73
C THR A 434 29.04 25.76 -8.31
N ILE A 435 28.82 24.78 -7.45
CA ILE A 435 27.53 24.49 -6.82
C ILE A 435 27.66 24.52 -5.30
N SER A 436 26.70 25.11 -4.60
CA SER A 436 26.59 25.08 -3.14
C SER A 436 25.54 24.04 -2.74
N ILE A 437 25.95 23.02 -1.98
CA ILE A 437 25.07 21.91 -1.61
C ILE A 437 24.30 22.24 -0.34
N VAL A 438 22.97 22.11 -0.39
CA VAL A 438 22.08 22.27 0.77
C VAL A 438 21.69 20.92 1.35
N ARG A 439 21.33 19.96 0.50
CA ARG A 439 20.97 18.58 0.87
C ARG A 439 21.33 17.64 -0.28
N ALA A 440 21.78 16.44 0.02
CA ALA A 440 21.95 15.38 -0.96
C ALA A 440 21.65 14.01 -0.34
N SER A 441 21.16 13.09 -1.16
CA SER A 441 20.90 11.70 -0.78
C SER A 441 22.15 10.84 -0.96
N SER A 442 22.49 10.04 0.06
CA SER A 442 23.56 9.04 -0.01
C SER A 442 23.04 7.71 -0.58
N ARG A 443 23.90 6.93 -1.26
CA ARG A 443 23.53 5.60 -1.78
C ARG A 443 23.44 4.52 -0.71
N ILE A 444 24.28 4.64 0.32
CA ILE A 444 24.37 3.70 1.44
C ILE A 444 24.47 4.54 2.71
N PHE A 445 23.64 4.26 3.72
CA PHE A 445 23.71 4.96 5.00
C PHE A 445 24.28 4.05 6.12
N GLY A 446 25.59 4.15 6.34
CA GLY A 446 26.31 3.30 7.30
C GLY A 446 26.79 4.01 8.57
N ALA A 447 27.58 3.28 9.35
CA ALA A 447 28.17 3.77 10.61
C ALA A 447 29.08 5.00 10.44
N SER A 448 29.78 5.13 9.31
CA SER A 448 30.58 6.32 8.98
C SER A 448 29.72 7.58 8.89
N HIS A 449 28.55 7.48 8.26
CA HIS A 449 27.61 8.59 8.12
C HIS A 449 26.97 8.95 9.47
N TRP A 450 26.67 7.96 10.31
CA TRP A 450 26.23 8.19 11.70
C TRP A 450 27.28 8.95 12.51
N LYS A 451 28.56 8.58 12.38
CA LYS A 451 29.65 9.25 13.09
C LYS A 451 29.82 10.71 12.64
N ALA A 452 29.79 10.95 11.32
CA ALA A 452 29.85 12.31 10.80
C ALA A 452 28.66 13.17 11.28
N LEU A 453 27.47 12.57 11.36
CA LEU A 453 26.28 13.24 11.91
C LEU A 453 26.44 13.57 13.40
N GLU A 454 26.99 12.66 14.20
CA GLU A 454 27.28 12.88 15.62
C GLU A 454 28.30 14.02 15.83
N GLU A 455 29.37 14.04 15.03
CA GLU A 455 30.38 15.12 15.06
C GLU A 455 29.77 16.48 14.70
N HIS A 456 28.88 16.52 13.70
CA HIS A 456 28.17 17.74 13.33
C HIS A 456 27.18 18.21 14.42
N LEU A 457 26.40 17.30 14.99
CA LEU A 457 25.44 17.61 16.06
C LEU A 457 26.14 18.06 17.34
N SER A 458 27.27 17.45 17.70
CA SER A 458 28.06 17.86 18.86
C SER A 458 28.71 19.24 18.67
N SER A 459 29.23 19.52 17.47
CA SER A 459 29.69 20.86 17.11
C SER A 459 28.56 21.89 17.19
N TRP A 460 27.38 21.57 16.67
CA TRP A 460 26.23 22.48 16.69
C TRP A 460 25.72 22.72 18.11
N ARG A 461 25.68 21.69 18.95
CA ARG A 461 25.38 21.82 20.38
C ARG A 461 26.36 22.78 21.06
N THR A 462 27.66 22.59 20.83
CA THR A 462 28.71 23.45 21.41
C THR A 462 28.56 24.91 20.97
N GLN A 463 28.21 25.14 19.69
CA GLN A 463 27.94 26.49 19.18
C GLN A 463 26.71 27.13 19.83
N LEU A 464 25.64 26.37 20.04
CA LEU A 464 24.44 26.85 20.72
C LEU A 464 24.72 27.16 22.20
N ASP A 465 25.46 26.30 22.90
CA ASP A 465 25.87 26.54 24.29
C ASP A 465 26.71 27.82 24.42
N ASN A 466 27.61 28.08 23.46
CA ASN A 466 28.38 29.32 23.39
C ASN A 466 27.48 30.55 23.19
N VAL A 467 26.48 30.47 22.31
CA VAL A 467 25.52 31.56 22.08
C VAL A 467 24.69 31.82 23.33
N ILE A 468 24.20 30.77 24.00
CA ILE A 468 23.46 30.89 25.26
C ILE A 468 24.32 31.58 26.31
N SER A 469 25.58 31.16 26.47
CA SER A 469 26.53 31.78 27.39
C SER A 469 26.74 33.28 27.10
N VAL A 470 26.88 33.67 25.83
CA VAL A 470 27.00 35.08 25.42
C VAL A 470 25.72 35.86 25.73
N VAL A 471 24.54 35.28 25.49
CA VAL A 471 23.26 35.90 25.79
C VAL A 471 23.05 36.06 27.29
N ASP A 472 23.40 35.06 28.10
CA ASP A 472 23.33 35.12 29.56
C ASP A 472 24.30 36.15 30.14
N GLN A 473 25.50 36.27 29.57
CA GLN A 473 26.45 37.31 29.93
C GLN A 473 25.96 38.71 29.54
N ALA A 474 25.33 38.86 28.36
CA ALA A 474 24.74 40.13 27.93
C ALA A 474 23.50 40.51 28.76
N ALA A 475 22.65 39.54 29.10
CA ALA A 475 21.49 39.71 29.97
C ALA A 475 21.90 39.98 31.43
N GLY A 476 22.97 39.32 31.90
CA GLY A 476 23.61 39.55 33.20
C GLY A 476 24.37 40.88 33.27
N GLY A 477 24.87 41.39 32.14
CA GLY A 477 25.49 42.71 31.99
C GLY A 477 24.47 43.87 32.01
N SER A 478 23.19 43.59 31.78
CA SER A 478 22.07 44.52 31.98
C SER A 478 21.50 44.45 33.41
N LYS A 479 22.36 44.24 34.41
CA LYS A 479 22.03 44.48 35.84
C LYS A 479 22.74 45.73 36.36
N THR A 480 22.52 46.85 35.67
CA THR A 480 22.67 48.20 36.26
C THR A 480 21.45 49.06 35.94
N LEU A 481 20.24 48.53 36.08
CA LEU A 481 19.07 49.37 36.32
C LEU A 481 18.10 48.67 37.27
N ASN A 482 18.29 49.01 38.54
CA ASN A 482 17.25 49.20 39.54
C ASN A 482 16.23 48.07 39.74
N ARG A 483 16.51 47.18 40.70
CA ARG A 483 15.45 46.50 41.47
C ARG A 483 15.79 46.62 42.96
N PRO A 484 15.00 47.37 43.75
CA PRO A 484 15.19 47.39 45.19
C PRO A 484 14.78 46.02 45.75
N ALA A 485 15.59 45.53 46.69
CA ALA A 485 15.31 44.32 47.45
C ALA A 485 14.08 44.55 48.35
N PRO A 486 13.17 43.56 48.51
CA PRO A 486 12.30 43.54 49.66
C PRO A 486 13.08 42.96 50.85
N SER A 487 13.30 43.80 51.85
CA SER A 487 13.69 43.38 53.20
C SER A 487 12.55 42.57 53.82
N LEU A 488 12.80 41.30 54.15
CA LEU A 488 12.03 40.56 55.13
C LEU A 488 12.94 40.29 56.31
N GLN A 489 12.62 41.00 57.40
CA GLN A 489 13.20 40.84 58.72
C GLN A 489 13.02 39.39 59.20
N THR A 490 14.12 38.83 59.67
CA THR A 490 14.14 37.72 60.61
C THR A 490 13.80 38.29 61.99
N ASP A 491 12.76 37.79 62.63
CA ASP A 491 12.68 37.68 64.09
C ASP A 491 11.99 36.35 64.41
N ASP A 492 12.75 35.54 65.17
CA ASP A 492 12.34 34.54 66.16
C ASP A 492 11.37 33.41 65.74
N LEU A 493 11.89 32.18 65.68
CA LEU A 493 11.78 31.23 66.80
C LEU A 493 12.60 29.95 66.53
N GLU A 494 13.32 29.57 67.59
CA GLU A 494 14.23 28.44 67.74
C GLU A 494 13.52 27.07 67.72
N ASP A 495 14.24 26.05 67.23
CA ASP A 495 14.42 24.67 67.77
C ASP A 495 14.79 23.75 66.59
N GLU A 496 16.07 23.51 66.31
CA GLU A 496 17.00 22.60 66.97
C GLU A 496 16.67 21.11 66.80
N SER A 497 17.63 20.37 66.20
CA SER A 497 17.82 18.91 66.19
C SER A 497 16.88 18.09 65.25
N LEU A 498 17.29 17.14 64.41
CA LEU A 498 18.48 16.29 64.31
C LEU A 498 18.75 15.90 62.83
N ILE A 499 20.03 15.89 62.45
CA ILE A 499 20.60 14.95 61.47
C ILE A 499 21.10 13.73 62.30
N PRO A 500 21.10 12.48 61.77
CA PRO A 500 22.32 11.95 61.16
C PRO A 500 22.05 11.10 59.90
N GLU A 501 22.79 11.36 58.82
CA GLU A 501 23.93 10.55 58.33
C GLU A 501 23.57 9.38 57.42
N ASN A 502 24.15 9.43 56.22
CA ASN A 502 24.38 8.32 55.29
C ASN A 502 25.49 7.41 55.86
N PRO A 503 25.55 6.10 55.55
CA PRO A 503 26.43 5.70 54.44
C PRO A 503 25.99 4.45 53.65
N ALA A 504 26.63 4.29 52.48
CA ALA A 504 26.50 3.22 51.50
C ALA A 504 26.80 1.79 52.03
N ALA A 505 26.15 0.77 51.43
CA ALA A 505 26.70 -0.51 50.91
C ALA A 505 25.75 -1.72 51.06
N ALA A 506 25.34 -2.32 49.92
CA ALA A 506 24.98 -3.73 49.66
C ALA A 506 24.40 -3.77 48.22
N ILE A 507 25.04 -4.25 47.15
CA ILE A 507 25.60 -5.57 46.83
C ILE A 507 24.68 -6.75 47.21
N ALA A 508 24.03 -7.25 46.14
CA ALA A 508 23.76 -8.64 45.79
C ALA A 508 22.36 -9.27 46.04
N VAL A 509 21.95 -9.97 44.97
CA VAL A 509 21.01 -11.10 44.85
C VAL A 509 19.51 -10.76 44.93
N SER A 510 18.84 -10.66 43.77
CA SER A 510 18.19 -11.82 43.15
C SER A 510 17.75 -11.54 41.71
#